data_AF-A0A3S9SLR9-F1
#
_entry.id   AF-A0A3S9SLR9-F1
#
_cell.length_a   1.000
_cell.length_b   1.000
_cell.length_c   1.000
_cell.angle_alpha   90.00
_cell.angle_beta   90.00
_cell.angle_gamma   90.00
#
_symmetry.space_group_name_H-M   'P 1'
#
loop_
_entity.id
_entity.type
_entity.pdbx_description
1 polymer ?
#
loop_
_entity_poly.entity_id
_entity_poly.type
_entity_poly.pdbx_seq_one_letter_code
_entity_poly.pdbx_strand_id
1 'polypeptide(L)'
;MLGWWITVFSDADRQEPHLIASWECGIFSANWLDELCQAGHAVQTENNGGYPNVYQTQAQYVAPWLLEGKISPDGRLPAPAELSVFMETDDGETVPMELYGYRPLELRRPELLRDLPPEAVLTIRVFDLS
;
A
#
# COMPACT_ATOMS: atom_id res chain seq x y z
N MET A 1 10.61 9.14 -9.47
CA MET A 1 9.73 8.50 -8.49
C MET A 1 9.98 7.01 -8.50
N LEU A 2 10.50 6.48 -7.39
CA LEU A 2 10.95 5.09 -7.27
C LEU A 2 9.82 4.13 -6.85
N GLY A 3 8.61 4.62 -6.62
CA GLY A 3 7.47 3.81 -6.19
C GLY A 3 6.91 4.31 -4.88
N TRP A 4 6.23 3.41 -4.17
CA TRP A 4 5.39 3.75 -3.04
C TRP A 4 5.77 2.93 -1.82
N TRP A 5 5.85 3.57 -0.65
CA TRP A 5 5.75 2.88 0.64
C TRP A 5 4.33 3.06 1.19
N ILE A 6 3.63 1.95 1.36
CA ILE A 6 2.23 1.93 1.83
C ILE A 6 2.18 1.38 3.25
N THR A 7 1.39 2.04 4.10
CA THR A 7 1.10 1.61 5.47
C THR A 7 -0.40 1.64 5.74
N VAL A 8 -0.90 0.66 6.48
CA VAL A 8 -2.33 0.50 6.82
C VAL A 8 -2.48 0.47 8.34
N PHE A 9 -3.27 1.38 8.88
CA PHE A 9 -3.56 1.49 10.30
C PHE A 9 -5.03 1.21 10.61
N SER A 10 -5.30 0.64 11.78
CA SER A 10 -6.67 0.41 12.29
C SER A 10 -7.30 1.63 12.96
N ASP A 11 -6.54 2.71 13.10
CA ASP A 11 -6.99 3.96 13.71
C ASP A 11 -6.66 5.18 12.83
N ALA A 12 -7.15 6.35 13.25
CA ALA A 12 -6.84 7.62 12.63
C ALA A 12 -5.53 8.24 13.13
N ASP A 13 -5.09 7.89 14.34
CA ASP A 13 -3.92 8.46 15.03
C ASP A 13 -2.58 7.90 14.51
N ARG A 14 -2.62 6.84 13.69
CA ARG A 14 -1.50 6.27 12.92
C ARG A 14 -0.32 5.87 13.81
N GLN A 15 -0.61 5.37 15.01
CA GLN A 15 0.43 4.95 15.96
C GLN A 15 0.85 3.50 15.67
N GLU A 16 2.11 3.16 15.96
CA GLU A 16 2.67 1.82 15.77
C GLU A 16 1.82 0.66 16.34
N PRO A 17 1.16 0.78 17.52
CA PRO A 17 0.27 -0.28 18.02
C PRO A 17 -0.89 -0.62 17.08
N HIS A 18 -1.25 0.29 16.18
CA HIS A 18 -2.35 0.17 15.24
C HIS A 18 -1.90 -0.13 13.80
N LEU A 19 -0.59 -0.26 13.54
CA LEU A 19 -0.06 -0.63 12.24
C LEU A 19 -0.40 -2.10 11.94
N ILE A 20 -1.24 -2.32 10.93
CA ILE A 20 -1.69 -3.65 10.50
C ILE A 20 -0.76 -4.22 9.43
N ALA A 21 -0.45 -3.41 8.42
CA ALA A 21 0.28 -3.85 7.24
C ALA A 21 1.20 -2.76 6.70
N SER A 22 2.32 -3.17 6.12
CA SER A 22 3.19 -2.29 5.36
C SER A 22 3.89 -3.02 4.23
N TRP A 23 4.10 -2.34 3.11
CA TRP A 23 4.84 -2.87 1.96
C TRP A 23 5.34 -1.75 1.06
N GLU A 24 6.27 -2.08 0.19
CA GLU A 24 6.64 -1.22 -0.94
C GLU A 24 5.95 -1.75 -2.21
N CYS A 25 5.55 -0.88 -3.14
CA CYS A 25 5.04 -1.28 -4.47
C CYS A 25 5.41 -0.27 -5.58
N GLY A 26 5.56 -0.73 -6.83
CA GLY A 26 6.04 0.13 -7.92
C GLY A 26 5.07 1.25 -8.26
N ILE A 27 5.50 2.20 -9.10
CA ILE A 27 4.75 3.42 -9.43
C ILE A 27 3.32 3.16 -9.91
N PHE A 28 3.06 2.05 -10.60
CA PHE A 28 1.74 1.67 -11.11
C PHE A 28 0.94 0.78 -10.17
N SER A 29 1.51 0.40 -9.02
CA SER A 29 0.95 -0.64 -8.14
C SER A 29 0.06 -0.09 -7.02
N ALA A 30 -0.22 1.23 -7.03
CA ALA A 30 -1.14 1.89 -6.09
C ALA A 30 -2.46 2.35 -6.74
N ASN A 31 -2.69 2.07 -8.03
CA ASN A 31 -3.89 2.52 -8.78
C ASN A 31 -5.21 2.04 -8.16
N TRP A 32 -5.19 0.93 -7.44
CA TRP A 32 -6.35 0.40 -6.73
C TRP A 32 -6.94 1.39 -5.70
N LEU A 33 -6.14 2.32 -5.16
CA LEU A 33 -6.63 3.37 -4.26
C LEU A 33 -7.52 4.37 -5.00
N ASP A 34 -7.12 4.74 -6.22
CA ASP A 34 -7.92 5.63 -7.06
C ASP A 34 -9.21 4.93 -7.51
N GLU A 35 -9.13 3.64 -7.85
CA GLU A 35 -10.30 2.82 -8.18
C GLU A 35 -11.28 2.71 -7.01
N LEU A 36 -10.78 2.50 -5.78
CA LEU A 36 -11.63 2.51 -4.58
C LEU A 36 -12.28 3.88 -4.34
N CYS A 37 -11.55 4.97 -4.58
CA CYS A 37 -12.10 6.32 -4.47
C CYS A 37 -13.20 6.56 -5.52
N GLN A 38 -12.97 6.16 -6.77
CA GLN A 38 -13.95 6.28 -7.86
C GLN A 38 -15.21 5.45 -7.60
N ALA A 39 -15.06 4.27 -6.99
CA ALA A 39 -16.17 3.41 -6.59
C ALA A 39 -16.90 3.91 -5.32
N GLY A 40 -16.42 4.96 -4.65
CA GLY A 40 -16.98 5.44 -3.39
C GLY A 40 -16.69 4.56 -2.18
N HIS A 41 -15.70 3.67 -2.28
CA HIS A 41 -15.27 2.75 -1.22
C HIS A 41 -14.14 3.32 -0.36
N ALA A 42 -13.43 4.33 -0.87
CA ALA A 42 -12.41 5.08 -0.15
C ALA A 42 -12.58 6.59 -0.35
N VAL A 43 -11.97 7.38 0.53
CA VAL A 43 -11.88 8.84 0.41
C VAL A 43 -10.44 9.24 0.68
N GLN A 44 -9.86 10.06 -0.21
CA GLN A 44 -8.58 10.72 0.06
C GLN A 44 -8.82 11.89 1.04
N THR A 45 -8.29 11.77 2.25
CA THR A 45 -8.48 12.75 3.33
C THR A 45 -7.38 13.78 3.41
N GLU A 46 -6.16 13.46 2.96
CA GLU A 46 -5.02 14.37 2.95
C GLU A 46 -4.23 14.23 1.64
N ASN A 47 -4.03 15.36 0.96
CA ASN A 47 -3.19 15.51 -0.23
C ASN A 47 -2.75 16.98 -0.37
N ASN A 48 -1.82 17.41 0.47
CA ASN A 48 -1.44 18.82 0.63
C ASN A 48 -0.37 19.27 -0.38
N GLY A 49 -0.40 18.74 -1.61
CA GLY A 49 0.61 19.02 -2.64
C GLY A 49 1.94 18.30 -2.41
N GLY A 50 1.94 17.24 -1.61
CA GLY A 50 3.10 16.41 -1.28
C GLY A 50 2.69 15.14 -0.55
N TYR A 51 3.68 14.36 -0.11
CA TYR A 51 3.47 13.07 0.54
C TYR A 51 3.48 13.17 2.08
N PRO A 52 2.78 12.28 2.80
CA PRO A 52 1.99 11.17 2.27
C PRO A 52 0.61 11.59 1.73
N ASN A 53 0.14 10.85 0.73
CA ASN A 53 -1.28 10.79 0.44
C ASN A 53 -1.95 9.93 1.52
N VAL A 54 -3.07 10.39 2.07
CA VAL A 54 -3.81 9.65 3.10
C VAL A 54 -5.22 9.35 2.62
N TYR A 55 -5.61 8.09 2.80
CA TYR A 55 -6.91 7.57 2.41
C TYR A 55 -7.58 6.92 3.62
N GLN A 56 -8.91 6.96 3.63
CA GLN A 56 -9.73 6.20 4.55
C GLN A 56 -10.65 5.27 3.76
N THR A 57 -10.75 4.01 4.21
CA THR A 57 -11.60 2.98 3.61
C THR A 57 -12.18 2.10 4.71
N GLN A 58 -13.28 1.41 4.43
CA GLN A 58 -13.76 0.35 5.34
C GLN A 58 -12.93 -0.93 5.18
N ALA A 59 -12.79 -1.68 6.28
CA ALA A 59 -12.02 -2.91 6.35
C ALA A 59 -12.48 -3.93 5.29
N GLN A 60 -13.78 -4.04 5.03
CA GLN A 60 -14.35 -4.99 4.06
C GLN A 60 -13.77 -4.88 2.64
N TYR A 61 -13.30 -3.69 2.24
CA TYR A 61 -12.79 -3.47 0.89
C TYR A 61 -11.32 -3.85 0.73
N VAL A 62 -10.58 -4.00 1.84
CA VAL A 62 -9.13 -4.24 1.80
C VAL A 62 -8.67 -5.47 2.60
N ALA A 63 -9.33 -5.77 3.72
CA ALA A 63 -8.97 -6.87 4.60
C ALA A 63 -8.95 -8.25 3.92
N PRO A 64 -9.93 -8.63 3.06
CA PRO A 64 -9.96 -9.97 2.48
C PRO A 64 -8.69 -10.31 1.70
N TRP A 65 -8.22 -9.40 0.84
CA TRP A 65 -7.06 -9.66 0.01
C TRP A 65 -5.73 -9.42 0.74
N LEU A 66 -5.67 -8.48 1.69
CA LEU A 66 -4.51 -8.37 2.59
C LEU A 66 -4.28 -9.66 3.37
N LEU A 67 -5.33 -10.29 3.90
CA LEU A 67 -5.24 -11.57 4.61
C LEU A 67 -4.83 -12.75 3.72
N GLU A 68 -5.04 -12.65 2.41
CA GLU A 68 -4.54 -13.60 1.40
C GLU A 68 -3.09 -13.32 0.97
N GLY A 69 -2.43 -12.31 1.56
CA GLY A 69 -1.06 -11.92 1.22
C GLY A 69 -0.95 -11.10 -0.07
N LYS A 70 -2.05 -10.51 -0.53
CA LYS A 70 -2.11 -9.69 -1.74
C LYS A 70 -1.97 -8.21 -1.36
N ILE A 71 -1.43 -7.42 -2.28
CA ILE A 71 -1.27 -5.96 -2.13
C ILE A 71 -2.29 -5.16 -2.97
N SER A 72 -3.20 -5.86 -3.66
CA SER A 72 -4.30 -5.28 -4.44
C SER A 72 -5.47 -6.28 -4.59
N PRO A 73 -6.70 -5.80 -4.90
CA PRO A 73 -7.89 -6.65 -5.01
C PRO A 73 -7.79 -7.75 -6.07
N ASP A 74 -7.18 -7.46 -7.21
CA ASP A 74 -7.04 -8.42 -8.31
C ASP A 74 -6.08 -9.56 -7.97
N GLY A 75 -5.36 -9.48 -6.83
CA GLY A 75 -4.45 -10.51 -6.38
C GLY A 75 -3.31 -10.80 -7.33
N ARG A 76 -3.19 -10.00 -8.39
CA ARG A 76 -2.01 -9.90 -9.20
C ARG A 76 -0.96 -9.28 -8.28
N LEU A 77 -0.19 -10.15 -7.62
CA LEU A 77 1.22 -9.82 -7.43
C LEU A 77 1.64 -9.26 -8.79
N PRO A 78 2.10 -8.00 -8.85
CA PRO A 78 2.55 -7.50 -10.12
C PRO A 78 3.54 -8.53 -10.65
N ALA A 79 3.48 -8.87 -11.95
CA ALA A 79 4.49 -9.78 -12.52
C ALA A 79 5.88 -9.29 -12.06
N PRO A 80 6.93 -10.12 -11.95
CA PRO A 80 8.26 -9.62 -11.54
C PRO A 80 8.66 -8.33 -12.30
N ALA A 81 8.23 -8.18 -13.56
CA ALA A 81 8.38 -6.97 -14.38
C ALA A 81 7.52 -5.74 -13.98
N GLU A 82 6.36 -5.93 -13.33
CA GLU A 82 5.51 -4.88 -12.75
C GLU A 82 5.86 -4.60 -11.27
N LEU A 83 6.56 -5.52 -10.60
CA LEU A 83 7.27 -5.32 -9.33
C LEU A 83 8.62 -4.63 -9.55
N SER A 84 9.15 -4.74 -10.77
CA SER A 84 10.38 -4.07 -11.18
C SER A 84 10.14 -2.57 -11.28
N VAL A 85 10.33 -1.90 -10.16
CA VAL A 85 10.83 -0.53 -10.22
C VAL A 85 12.24 -0.63 -10.76
N PHE A 86 12.50 0.08 -11.83
CA PHE A 86 13.83 0.15 -12.41
C PHE A 86 14.51 1.42 -11.91
N MET A 87 15.72 1.26 -11.39
CA MET A 87 16.60 2.39 -11.09
C MET A 87 17.67 2.46 -12.18
N GLU A 88 17.95 3.65 -12.67
CA GLU A 88 19.15 3.92 -13.45
C GLU A 88 20.30 4.18 -12.47
N THR A 89 21.36 3.38 -12.55
CA THR A 89 22.57 3.57 -11.72
C THR A 89 23.37 4.77 -12.22
N ASP A 90 24.34 5.23 -11.42
CA ASP A 90 25.28 6.28 -11.85
C ASP A 90 26.07 5.90 -13.12
N ASP A 91 26.13 4.61 -13.45
CA ASP A 91 26.76 4.05 -14.65
C ASP A 91 25.79 3.93 -15.84
N GLY A 92 24.53 4.37 -15.69
CA GLY A 92 23.49 4.31 -16.72
C GLY A 92 22.85 2.93 -16.90
N GLU A 93 23.08 2.00 -15.97
CA GLU A 93 22.48 0.66 -16.01
C GLU A 93 21.08 0.68 -15.41
N THR A 94 20.12 0.08 -16.09
CA THR A 94 18.75 -0.07 -15.58
C THR A 94 18.64 -1.39 -14.82
N VAL A 95 18.55 -1.33 -13.49
CA VAL A 95 18.48 -2.51 -12.62
C VAL A 95 17.13 -2.62 -11.92
N PRO A 96 16.57 -3.83 -11.75
CA PRO A 96 15.35 -4.02 -10.96
C PRO A 96 15.63 -3.78 -9.47
N MET A 97 14.79 -2.98 -8.81
CA MET A 97 14.89 -2.70 -7.37
C MET A 97 14.70 -3.95 -6.50
N GLU A 98 14.18 -5.07 -7.01
CA GLU A 98 14.20 -6.36 -6.30
C GLU A 98 15.63 -6.75 -5.87
N LEU A 99 16.66 -6.33 -6.62
CA LEU A 99 18.07 -6.50 -6.25
C LEU A 99 18.53 -5.60 -5.08
N TYR A 100 17.78 -4.52 -4.78
CA TYR A 100 18.10 -3.52 -3.77
C TYR A 100 17.28 -3.62 -2.47
N GLY A 101 16.44 -4.65 -2.31
CA GLY A 101 15.81 -4.96 -1.02
C GLY A 101 14.41 -4.39 -0.85
N TYR A 102 13.54 -4.67 -1.81
CA TYR A 102 12.11 -4.37 -1.73
C TYR A 102 11.48 -4.96 -0.46
N ARG A 103 10.75 -4.15 0.31
CA ARG A 103 10.01 -4.67 1.48
C ARG A 103 8.71 -5.36 1.03
N PRO A 104 8.62 -6.71 1.12
CA PRO A 104 7.39 -7.42 0.77
C PRO A 104 6.27 -7.05 1.75
N LEU A 105 5.05 -7.48 1.45
CA LEU A 105 3.92 -7.35 2.36
C LEU A 105 4.24 -7.96 3.73
N GLU A 106 4.31 -7.10 4.74
CA GLU A 106 4.42 -7.47 6.13
C GLU A 106 3.06 -7.24 6.80
N LEU A 107 2.36 -8.32 7.14
CA LEU A 107 1.21 -8.28 8.03
C LEU A 107 1.69 -8.37 9.49
N ARG A 108 1.72 -7.25 10.19
CA ARG A 108 2.22 -7.17 11.56
C ARG A 108 1.21 -7.70 12.58
N ARG A 109 -0.09 -7.48 12.32
CA ARG A 109 -1.19 -7.83 13.23
C ARG A 109 -2.36 -8.45 12.47
N PRO A 110 -2.18 -9.62 11.83
CA PRO A 110 -3.24 -10.27 11.05
C PRO A 110 -4.47 -10.65 11.90
N GLU A 111 -4.29 -10.89 13.21
CA GLU A 111 -5.38 -11.10 14.17
C GLU A 111 -6.27 -9.87 14.33
N LEU A 112 -5.67 -8.67 14.43
CA LEU A 112 -6.43 -7.43 14.53
C LEU A 112 -7.28 -7.24 13.26
N LEU A 113 -6.67 -7.45 12.09
CA LEU A 113 -7.38 -7.32 10.81
C LEU A 113 -8.54 -8.32 10.66
N ARG A 114 -8.43 -9.53 11.23
CA ARG A 114 -9.50 -10.55 11.21
C ARG A 114 -10.66 -10.21 12.14
N ASP A 115 -10.37 -9.58 13.27
CA ASP A 115 -11.35 -9.27 14.30
C ASP A 115 -12.05 -7.92 14.09
N LEU A 116 -11.57 -7.10 13.16
CA LEU A 116 -12.20 -5.83 12.82
C LEU A 116 -13.58 -6.05 12.19
N PRO A 117 -14.60 -5.26 12.60
CA PRO A 117 -15.88 -5.29 11.91
C PRO A 117 -15.71 -4.81 10.45
N PRO A 118 -16.52 -5.31 9.51
CA PRO A 118 -16.43 -4.97 8.08
C PRO A 118 -16.42 -3.45 7.80
N GLU A 119 -17.19 -2.70 8.59
CA GLU A 119 -17.35 -1.25 8.52
C GLU A 119 -16.27 -0.45 9.25
N ALA A 120 -15.33 -1.11 9.95
CA ALA A 120 -14.24 -0.43 10.62
C ALA A 120 -13.43 0.40 9.63
N VAL A 121 -13.15 1.65 9.99
CA VAL A 121 -12.36 2.55 9.14
C VAL A 121 -10.88 2.24 9.33
N LEU A 122 -10.21 2.01 8.21
CA LEU A 122 -8.76 1.89 8.12
C LEU A 122 -8.18 3.16 7.52
N THR A 123 -7.00 3.56 8.01
CA THR A 123 -6.23 4.67 7.46
C THR A 123 -5.07 4.13 6.65
N ILE A 124 -4.99 4.50 5.37
CA ILE A 124 -3.92 4.09 4.46
C ILE A 124 -3.06 5.31 4.16
N ARG A 125 -1.73 5.19 4.32
CA ARG A 125 -0.78 6.24 3.94
C ARG A 125 0.10 5.73 2.81
N VAL A 126 0.31 6.59 1.81
CA VAL A 126 1.17 6.33 0.66
C VAL A 126 2.26 7.38 0.62
N PHE A 127 3.50 6.95 0.82
CA PHE A 127 4.69 7.78 0.73
C PHE A 127 5.40 7.53 -0.59
N ASP A 128 5.96 8.58 -1.16
CA ASP A 128 6.91 8.47 -2.26
C ASP A 128 8.25 7.95 -1.78
N LEU A 129 8.86 7.09 -2.58
CA LEU A 129 10.19 6.51 -2.37
C LEU A 129 11.31 7.26 -3.09
N SER A 130 11.03 8.32 -3.88
CA SER A 130 12.09 9.19 -4.42
C SER A 130 12.71 10.17 -3.43
#